data_AF-A0A7S2Y7W1-F1
#
_entry.id   AF-A0A7S2Y7W1-F1
#
_cell.length_a   1.000
_cell.length_b   1.000
_cell.length_c   1.000
_cell.angle_alpha   90.00
_cell.angle_beta   90.00
_cell.angle_gamma   90.00
#
_symmetry.space_group_name_H-M   'P 1'
#
loop_
_entity.id
_entity.type
_entity.pdbx_description
1 polymer ?
#
loop_
_entity_poly.entity_id
_entity_poly.type
_entity_poly.pdbx_seq_one_letter_code
_entity_poly.pdbx_strand_id
1 'polypeptide(L)'
;MVFLTSEQQAKIFEKTPKGARKVVLATNIAETSLTIDGICFVIDTGFNKQKTYNARAGMESLVVSPISQAAANQRAGRAGRTQPGKCFRLFTAWSFQHELEPNTVPEILRTNMANVVLMLKSLGIHDLMNFDFMDRPPADALIRALELLYALGSLNDRGELTKLGRRMAEFPLDPMLSKAVLASEKYKCVSQVLSTVAMLSLGASIFYRPKDKAIHADTARMQFAIQGGGDMIALLRCYSEWAENEYSAIWCREHYIQIKSLQKARDIREQLEGLCDRVEVDHEVAAEENDISSILKSITAGFFYHTAKLGKAGEYETVKQRKTVYIHPSSVLAPKKAKDDDDDDIGPDPLPPWLVYFELAFTTKEYMRQVAPIESSWLLEIAPHYYKENEVEDAKSKKMPKFRGKR
;
A
#
# COMPACT_ATOMS: atom_id res chain seq x y z
N MET A 1 -1.10 10.34 -3.98
CA MET A 1 -1.77 11.44 -4.69
C MET A 1 -2.47 12.33 -3.67
N VAL A 2 -2.39 13.65 -3.79
CA VAL A 2 -3.23 14.55 -2.99
C VAL A 2 -4.60 14.52 -3.63
N PHE A 3 -5.54 13.81 -3.02
CA PHE A 3 -6.91 13.72 -3.53
C PHE A 3 -7.66 14.99 -3.12
N LEU A 4 -7.54 16.04 -3.94
CA LEU A 4 -8.46 17.17 -3.88
C LEU A 4 -9.87 16.67 -4.21
N THR A 5 -10.88 17.20 -3.55
CA THR A 5 -12.28 16.90 -3.85
C THR A 5 -12.63 17.31 -5.28
N SER A 6 -13.59 16.68 -5.97
CA SER A 6 -14.01 17.12 -7.31
C SER A 6 -14.41 18.60 -7.33
N GLU A 7 -15.04 19.07 -6.25
CA GLU A 7 -15.36 20.49 -6.05
C GLU A 7 -14.11 21.37 -5.91
N GLN A 8 -13.10 20.95 -5.13
CA GLN A 8 -11.82 21.65 -5.01
C GLN A 8 -11.01 21.62 -6.31
N GLN A 9 -11.07 20.52 -7.05
CA GLN A 9 -10.49 20.43 -8.39
C GLN A 9 -11.20 21.39 -9.33
N ALA A 10 -12.53 21.54 -9.24
CA ALA A 10 -13.28 22.49 -10.05
C ALA A 10 -12.86 23.95 -9.80
N LYS A 11 -12.42 24.29 -8.58
CA LYS A 11 -11.95 25.65 -8.24
C LYS A 11 -10.80 26.13 -9.12
N ILE A 12 -9.97 25.24 -9.66
CA ILE A 12 -8.86 25.64 -10.54
C ILE A 12 -9.36 26.24 -11.86
N PHE A 13 -10.60 25.93 -12.25
CA PHE A 13 -11.26 26.46 -13.45
C PHE A 13 -12.04 27.75 -13.20
N GLU A 14 -12.16 28.20 -11.95
CA GLU A 14 -12.79 29.47 -11.65
C GLU A 14 -12.03 30.63 -12.32
N LYS A 15 -12.80 31.61 -12.78
CA LYS A 15 -12.24 32.82 -13.41
C LYS A 15 -11.51 33.66 -12.37
N THR A 16 -10.38 34.22 -12.77
CA THR A 16 -9.60 35.12 -11.92
C THR A 16 -10.42 36.37 -11.57
N PRO A 17 -10.55 36.74 -10.28
CA PRO A 17 -11.19 37.99 -9.87
C PRO A 17 -10.50 39.22 -10.47
N LYS A 18 -11.25 40.31 -10.69
CA LYS A 18 -10.70 41.56 -11.24
C LYS A 18 -9.61 42.12 -10.32
N GLY A 19 -8.46 42.49 -10.89
CA GLY A 19 -7.32 43.04 -10.15
C GLY A 19 -6.48 42.01 -9.38
N ALA A 20 -6.84 40.72 -9.41
CA ALA A 20 -6.12 39.66 -8.72
C ALA A 20 -5.36 38.75 -9.70
N ARG A 21 -4.44 37.94 -9.18
CA ARG A 21 -3.77 36.86 -9.91
C ARG A 21 -4.15 35.51 -9.31
N LYS A 22 -4.60 34.58 -10.16
CA LYS A 22 -4.80 33.19 -9.77
C LYS A 22 -3.45 32.46 -9.76
N VAL A 23 -3.16 31.73 -8.69
CA VAL A 23 -1.97 30.89 -8.57
C VAL A 23 -2.44 29.46 -8.33
N VAL A 24 -1.99 28.54 -9.19
CA VAL A 24 -2.31 27.12 -9.08
C VAL A 24 -1.05 26.37 -8.67
N LEU A 25 -1.11 25.70 -7.51
CA LEU A 25 -0.07 24.78 -7.06
C LEU A 25 -0.45 23.38 -7.51
N ALA A 26 0.30 22.83 -8.47
CA ALA A 26 -0.02 21.56 -9.11
C ALA A 26 1.14 20.56 -9.03
N THR A 27 0.79 19.28 -9.10
CA THR A 27 1.73 18.18 -9.35
C THR A 27 1.97 18.02 -10.86
N ASN A 28 2.67 16.96 -11.26
CA ASN A 28 2.83 16.58 -12.66
C ASN A 28 1.50 16.29 -13.41
N ILE A 29 0.34 16.30 -12.73
CA ILE A 29 -0.97 16.25 -13.40
C ILE A 29 -1.18 17.44 -14.36
N ALA A 30 -0.67 18.62 -14.01
CA ALA A 30 -0.76 19.80 -14.88
C ALA A 30 0.17 19.72 -16.11
N GLU A 31 1.13 18.80 -16.12
CA GLU A 31 2.13 18.65 -17.18
C GLU A 31 1.52 18.10 -18.48
N THR A 32 0.57 17.17 -18.38
CA THR A 32 -0.04 16.47 -19.52
C THR A 32 -1.56 16.55 -19.47
N SER A 33 -2.16 16.05 -18.39
CA SER A 33 -3.58 15.66 -18.30
C SER A 33 -4.60 16.79 -18.15
N LEU A 34 -4.17 18.04 -17.91
CA LEU A 34 -5.11 19.15 -17.65
C LEU A 34 -4.72 20.44 -18.37
N THR A 35 -5.72 21.16 -18.89
CA THR A 35 -5.56 22.48 -19.51
C THR A 35 -6.26 23.52 -18.66
N ILE A 36 -5.50 24.38 -17.96
CA ILE A 36 -6.07 25.51 -17.22
C ILE A 36 -5.95 26.75 -18.08
N ASP A 37 -7.07 27.41 -18.33
CA ASP A 37 -7.10 28.64 -19.11
C ASP A 37 -6.46 29.82 -18.37
N GLY A 38 -5.83 30.73 -19.12
CA GLY A 38 -5.20 31.95 -18.61
C GLY A 38 -3.83 31.77 -17.94
N ILE A 39 -3.20 30.60 -18.03
CA ILE A 39 -1.84 30.39 -17.49
C ILE A 39 -0.81 31.06 -18.39
N CYS A 40 -0.15 32.10 -17.87
CA CYS A 40 0.90 32.85 -18.59
C CYS A 40 2.28 32.69 -17.95
N PHE A 41 2.32 32.20 -16.70
CA PHE A 41 3.53 32.07 -15.92
C PHE A 41 3.60 30.65 -15.34
N VAL A 42 4.69 29.96 -15.61
CA VAL A 42 5.02 28.67 -14.99
C VAL A 42 6.28 28.83 -14.15
N ILE A 43 6.25 28.34 -12.92
CA ILE A 43 7.42 28.19 -12.07
C ILE A 43 7.70 26.69 -12.00
N ASP A 44 8.85 26.26 -12.52
CA ASP A 44 9.24 24.85 -12.59
C ASP A 44 10.39 24.57 -11.61
N THR A 45 10.11 23.75 -10.60
CA THR A 45 11.10 23.33 -9.62
C THR A 45 12.08 22.28 -10.16
N GLY A 46 11.79 21.65 -11.29
CA GLY A 46 12.65 20.60 -11.87
C GLY A 46 12.46 19.21 -11.25
N PHE A 47 11.46 19.03 -10.38
CA PHE A 47 11.21 17.75 -9.71
C PHE A 47 9.82 17.18 -9.97
N ASN A 48 9.70 15.87 -9.86
CA ASN A 48 8.44 15.15 -9.73
C ASN A 48 8.57 14.08 -8.63
N LYS A 49 7.44 13.50 -8.23
CA LYS A 49 7.43 12.35 -7.33
C LYS A 49 7.04 11.13 -8.15
N GLN A 50 7.93 10.15 -8.27
CA GLN A 50 7.74 8.99 -9.12
C GLN A 50 7.83 7.70 -8.33
N LYS A 51 7.01 6.71 -8.71
CA LYS A 51 7.14 5.36 -8.17
C LYS A 51 8.40 4.72 -8.74
N THR A 52 9.16 4.07 -7.88
CA THR A 52 10.34 3.29 -8.23
C THR A 52 10.25 1.93 -7.54
N TYR A 53 10.45 0.87 -8.30
CA TYR A 53 10.45 -0.50 -7.80
C TYR A 53 11.88 -1.04 -7.74
N ASN A 54 12.26 -1.58 -6.59
CA ASN A 54 13.52 -2.29 -6.43
C ASN A 54 13.23 -3.80 -6.38
N ALA A 55 13.44 -4.51 -7.48
CA ALA A 55 13.17 -5.93 -7.61
C ALA A 55 13.97 -6.81 -6.62
N ARG A 56 15.19 -6.40 -6.24
CA ARG A 56 16.00 -7.13 -5.25
C ARG A 56 15.45 -6.98 -3.83
N ALA A 57 14.93 -5.80 -3.51
CA ALA A 57 14.30 -5.56 -2.22
C ALA A 57 12.83 -6.00 -2.18
N GLY A 58 12.17 -6.14 -3.33
CA GLY A 58 10.73 -6.35 -3.43
C GLY A 58 9.93 -5.13 -2.98
N MET A 59 10.51 -3.93 -3.04
CA MET A 59 9.93 -2.72 -2.45
C MET A 59 9.58 -1.69 -3.52
N GLU A 60 8.36 -1.17 -3.46
CA GLU A 60 7.98 0.06 -4.16
C GLU A 60 8.21 1.26 -3.25
N SER A 61 8.85 2.30 -3.78
CA SER A 61 9.05 3.55 -3.07
C SER A 61 8.64 4.74 -3.94
N LEU A 62 8.16 5.78 -3.29
CA LEU A 62 7.72 7.01 -3.95
C LEU A 62 8.79 8.08 -3.73
N VAL A 63 9.72 8.16 -4.68
CA VAL A 63 10.94 8.99 -4.57
C VAL A 63 10.73 10.32 -5.31
N VAL A 64 11.29 11.40 -4.75
CA VAL A 64 11.38 12.68 -5.45
C VAL A 64 12.58 12.60 -6.39
N SER A 65 12.34 12.84 -7.67
CA SER A 65 13.34 12.71 -8.72
C SER A 65 13.37 13.94 -9.62
N PRO A 66 14.52 14.24 -10.23
CA PRO A 66 14.59 15.21 -11.32
C PRO A 66 13.66 14.81 -12.47
N ILE A 67 13.11 15.81 -13.15
CA ILE A 67 12.30 15.60 -14.37
C ILE A 67 13.18 15.40 -15.60
N SER A 68 12.60 14.88 -16.68
CA SER A 68 13.28 14.85 -17.98
C SER A 68 13.23 16.21 -18.68
N GLN A 69 14.08 16.41 -19.69
CA GLN A 69 14.02 17.57 -20.57
C GLN A 69 12.67 17.65 -21.28
N ALA A 70 12.14 16.52 -21.73
CA ALA A 70 10.79 16.43 -22.32
C ALA A 70 9.71 16.95 -21.35
N ALA A 71 9.74 16.52 -20.09
CA ALA A 71 8.80 16.99 -19.06
C ALA A 71 8.96 18.49 -18.77
N ALA A 72 10.19 18.99 -18.65
CA ALA A 72 10.46 20.42 -18.46
C ALA A 72 9.97 21.28 -19.65
N ASN A 73 10.05 20.75 -20.86
CA ASN A 73 9.51 21.40 -22.06
C ASN A 73 7.98 21.38 -22.09
N GLN A 74 7.35 20.26 -21.69
CA GLN A 74 5.89 20.18 -21.54
C GLN A 74 5.37 21.19 -20.51
N ARG A 75 6.05 21.33 -19.36
CA ARG A 75 5.73 22.33 -18.32
C ARG A 75 5.85 23.75 -18.86
N ALA A 76 6.94 24.07 -19.55
CA ALA A 76 7.14 25.37 -20.17
C ALA A 76 6.04 25.68 -21.21
N GLY A 77 5.65 24.69 -22.00
CA GLY A 77 4.57 24.80 -22.99
C GLY A 77 3.21 25.18 -22.40
N ARG A 78 2.96 24.92 -21.12
CA ARG A 78 1.70 25.31 -20.45
C ARG A 78 1.53 26.83 -20.34
N ALA A 79 2.62 27.61 -20.28
CA ALA A 79 2.56 29.07 -20.22
C ALA A 79 2.19 29.71 -21.57
N GLY A 80 2.37 29.00 -22.69
CA GLY A 80 2.24 29.54 -24.04
C GLY A 80 0.96 29.18 -24.78
N ARG A 81 -0.07 28.66 -24.08
CA ARG A 81 -1.25 28.10 -24.75
C ARG A 81 -2.25 29.12 -25.25
N THR A 82 -2.47 30.19 -24.49
CA THR A 82 -3.51 31.19 -24.79
C THR A 82 -2.92 32.52 -25.22
N GLN A 83 -1.73 32.85 -24.71
CA GLN A 83 -1.00 34.06 -25.05
C GLN A 83 0.50 33.87 -24.76
N PRO A 84 1.39 34.79 -25.21
CA PRO A 84 2.81 34.73 -24.87
C PRO A 84 3.03 34.66 -23.35
N GLY A 85 3.73 33.62 -22.90
CA GLY A 85 4.00 33.37 -21.49
C GLY A 85 5.48 33.29 -21.16
N LYS A 86 5.78 33.17 -19.86
CA LYS A 86 7.14 32.99 -19.34
C LYS A 86 7.22 31.75 -18.46
N CYS A 87 8.29 30.98 -18.61
CA CYS A 87 8.61 29.85 -17.74
C CYS A 87 9.87 30.18 -16.94
N PHE A 88 9.77 30.12 -15.62
CA PHE A 88 10.87 30.30 -14.68
C PHE A 88 11.31 28.93 -14.17
N ARG A 89 12.43 28.44 -14.68
CA ARG A 89 13.07 27.21 -14.21
C ARG A 89 13.96 27.52 -13.02
N LEU A 90 13.79 26.81 -11.90
CA LEU A 90 14.59 26.98 -10.68
C LEU A 90 15.91 26.17 -10.72
N PHE A 91 16.42 25.91 -11.92
CA PHE A 91 17.65 25.19 -12.18
C PHE A 91 18.39 25.85 -13.34
N THR A 92 19.70 25.63 -13.42
CA THR A 92 20.54 26.33 -14.39
C THR A 92 20.31 25.81 -15.81
N ALA A 93 20.63 26.64 -16.82
CA ALA A 93 20.65 26.19 -18.22
C ALA A 93 21.65 25.03 -18.42
N TRP A 94 22.73 24.99 -17.65
CA TRP A 94 23.70 23.91 -17.67
C TRP A 94 23.07 22.59 -17.19
N SER A 95 22.39 22.60 -16.04
CA SER A 95 21.65 21.44 -15.51
C SER A 95 20.61 20.92 -16.50
N PHE A 96 19.87 21.81 -17.16
CA PHE A 96 18.90 21.42 -18.18
C PHE A 96 19.54 20.64 -19.35
N GLN A 97 20.73 21.05 -19.78
CA GLN A 97 21.40 20.47 -20.95
C GLN A 97 22.25 19.23 -20.62
N HIS A 98 22.79 19.13 -19.40
CA HIS A 98 23.80 18.11 -19.05
C HIS A 98 23.38 17.17 -17.92
N GLU A 99 22.49 17.57 -17.01
CA GLU A 99 22.07 16.74 -15.86
C GLU A 99 20.72 16.05 -16.07
N LEU A 100 19.80 16.68 -16.82
CA LEU A 100 18.47 16.11 -17.05
C LEU A 100 18.49 15.11 -18.21
N GLU A 101 17.93 13.93 -17.95
CA GLU A 101 17.68 12.93 -18.98
C GLU A 101 16.77 13.48 -20.09
N PRO A 102 16.98 13.12 -21.36
CA PRO A 102 16.19 13.66 -22.48
C PRO A 102 14.71 13.27 -22.34
N ASN A 103 14.45 12.02 -21.98
CA ASN A 103 13.10 11.44 -21.91
C ASN A 103 12.82 10.85 -20.52
N THR A 104 11.54 10.82 -20.15
CA THR A 104 11.11 10.17 -18.90
C THR A 104 11.21 8.66 -19.07
N VAL A 105 11.83 7.99 -18.10
CA VAL A 105 11.90 6.51 -18.09
C VAL A 105 10.48 5.91 -18.10
N PRO A 106 10.17 4.95 -18.97
CA PRO A 106 8.88 4.28 -19.01
C PRO A 106 8.44 3.68 -17.66
N GLU A 107 7.14 3.54 -17.46
CA GLU A 107 6.57 2.97 -16.22
C GLU A 107 6.91 1.48 -16.07
N ILE A 108 6.86 0.72 -17.16
CA ILE A 108 7.15 -0.73 -17.19
C ILE A 108 8.55 -1.10 -16.67
N LEU A 109 9.51 -0.16 -16.74
CA LEU A 109 10.87 -0.36 -16.24
C LEU A 109 11.01 -0.10 -14.73
N ARG A 110 9.96 0.40 -14.07
CA ARG A 110 10.05 1.01 -12.74
C ARG A 110 8.94 0.61 -11.78
N THR A 111 8.04 -0.30 -12.17
CA THR A 111 6.93 -0.78 -11.34
C THR A 111 7.01 -2.28 -11.10
N ASN A 112 6.26 -2.76 -10.10
CA ASN A 112 6.10 -4.18 -9.88
C ASN A 112 5.33 -4.83 -11.04
N MET A 113 5.91 -5.87 -11.63
CA MET A 113 5.36 -6.57 -12.79
C MET A 113 4.36 -7.67 -12.43
N ALA A 114 4.12 -7.97 -11.15
CA ALA A 114 3.25 -9.08 -10.73
C ALA A 114 1.84 -9.02 -11.34
N ASN A 115 1.19 -7.86 -11.28
CA ASN A 115 -0.15 -7.70 -11.87
C ASN A 115 -0.13 -7.79 -13.41
N VAL A 116 0.87 -7.16 -14.05
CA VAL A 116 1.02 -7.20 -15.51
C VAL A 116 1.26 -8.63 -16.00
N VAL A 117 2.12 -9.39 -15.31
CA VAL A 117 2.41 -10.80 -15.64
C VAL A 117 1.16 -11.67 -15.47
N LEU A 118 0.40 -11.48 -14.39
CA LEU A 118 -0.87 -12.21 -14.19
C LEU A 118 -1.86 -11.93 -15.32
N MET A 119 -2.01 -10.68 -15.73
CA MET A 119 -2.86 -10.25 -16.84
C MET A 119 -2.38 -10.81 -18.18
N LEU A 120 -1.08 -10.75 -18.49
CA LEU A 120 -0.55 -11.31 -19.75
C LEU A 120 -0.80 -12.82 -19.81
N LYS A 121 -0.63 -13.53 -18.70
CA LYS A 121 -0.91 -14.97 -18.60
C LYS A 121 -2.39 -15.29 -18.72
N SER A 122 -3.31 -14.46 -18.20
CA SER A 122 -4.76 -14.65 -18.37
C SER A 122 -5.21 -14.44 -19.81
N LEU A 123 -4.52 -13.57 -20.56
CA LEU A 123 -4.71 -13.38 -22.01
C LEU A 123 -4.14 -14.52 -22.88
N GLY A 124 -3.47 -15.51 -22.29
CA GLY A 124 -2.88 -16.64 -23.01
C GLY A 124 -1.46 -16.40 -23.54
N ILE A 125 -0.78 -15.35 -23.08
CA ILE A 125 0.61 -15.07 -23.47
C ILE A 125 1.54 -15.88 -22.55
N HIS A 126 2.10 -16.96 -23.09
CA HIS A 126 2.96 -17.86 -22.33
C HIS A 126 4.43 -17.44 -22.31
N ASP A 127 4.94 -16.96 -23.45
CA ASP A 127 6.33 -16.52 -23.60
C ASP A 127 6.45 -15.03 -23.31
N LEU A 128 6.76 -14.71 -22.04
CA LEU A 128 6.93 -13.34 -21.57
C LEU A 128 8.30 -12.76 -21.95
N MET A 129 9.29 -13.62 -22.24
CA MET A 129 10.66 -13.18 -22.52
C MET A 129 10.79 -12.66 -23.95
N ASN A 130 10.08 -13.29 -24.89
CA ASN A 130 10.04 -12.87 -26.30
C ASN A 130 8.81 -12.04 -26.65
N PHE A 131 7.99 -11.66 -25.66
CA PHE A 131 6.86 -10.78 -25.90
C PHE A 131 7.34 -9.41 -26.40
N ASP A 132 6.64 -8.86 -27.39
CA ASP A 132 7.04 -7.65 -28.09
C ASP A 132 6.67 -6.38 -27.29
N PHE A 133 7.38 -6.16 -26.19
CA PHE A 133 7.30 -4.91 -25.45
C PHE A 133 7.99 -3.77 -26.21
N MET A 134 7.36 -2.60 -26.26
CA MET A 134 8.00 -1.36 -26.74
C MET A 134 9.32 -1.09 -26.00
N ASP A 135 9.28 -1.18 -24.67
CA ASP A 135 10.43 -1.16 -23.79
C ASP A 135 10.39 -2.39 -22.90
N ARG A 136 11.39 -3.27 -23.04
CA ARG A 136 11.40 -4.55 -22.32
C ARG A 136 11.67 -4.35 -20.83
N PRO A 137 10.83 -4.89 -19.92
CA PRO A 137 11.08 -4.83 -18.49
C PRO A 137 12.39 -5.55 -18.12
N PRO A 138 13.05 -5.16 -17.02
CA PRO A 138 14.21 -5.89 -16.52
C PRO A 138 13.87 -7.37 -16.25
N ALA A 139 14.75 -8.28 -16.67
CA ALA A 139 14.53 -9.72 -16.49
C ALA A 139 14.33 -10.09 -15.01
N ASP A 140 15.08 -9.46 -14.10
CA ASP A 140 14.91 -9.64 -12.66
C ASP A 140 13.49 -9.31 -12.18
N ALA A 141 12.85 -8.28 -12.73
CA ALA A 141 11.49 -7.90 -12.35
C ALA A 141 10.46 -8.95 -12.82
N LEU A 142 10.64 -9.50 -14.02
CA LEU A 142 9.80 -10.58 -14.55
C LEU A 142 9.96 -11.87 -13.74
N ILE A 143 11.20 -12.25 -13.40
CA ILE A 143 11.49 -13.45 -12.61
C ILE A 143 10.84 -13.32 -11.23
N ARG A 144 10.99 -12.18 -10.55
CA ARG A 144 10.38 -11.95 -9.23
C ARG A 144 8.86 -11.96 -9.28
N ALA A 145 8.26 -11.40 -10.33
CA ALA A 145 6.82 -11.47 -10.54
C ALA A 145 6.35 -12.92 -10.70
N LEU A 146 7.06 -13.74 -11.51
CA LEU A 146 6.74 -15.15 -11.70
C LEU A 146 6.90 -15.97 -10.40
N GLU A 147 7.99 -15.75 -9.65
CA GLU A 147 8.23 -16.40 -8.35
C GLU A 147 7.12 -16.08 -7.35
N LEU A 148 6.69 -14.81 -7.27
CA LEU A 148 5.60 -14.39 -6.40
C LEU A 148 4.28 -15.05 -6.82
N LEU A 149 3.94 -15.00 -8.10
CA LEU A 149 2.71 -15.58 -8.63
C LEU A 149 2.66 -17.11 -8.45
N TYR A 150 3.80 -17.78 -8.60
CA TYR A 150 3.95 -19.19 -8.28
C TYR A 150 3.74 -19.46 -6.78
N ALA A 151 4.39 -18.67 -5.91
CA ALA A 151 4.23 -18.80 -4.47
C ALA A 151 2.77 -18.58 -4.01
N LEU A 152 2.04 -17.65 -4.61
CA LEU A 152 0.62 -17.40 -4.33
C LEU A 152 -0.29 -18.56 -4.82
N GLY A 153 0.23 -19.46 -5.64
CA GLY A 153 -0.49 -20.57 -6.27
C GLY A 153 -1.28 -20.16 -7.51
N SER A 154 -1.04 -18.95 -8.05
CA SER A 154 -1.69 -18.48 -9.27
C SER A 154 -1.08 -19.12 -10.52
N LEU A 155 0.18 -19.56 -10.45
CA LEU A 155 0.87 -20.33 -11.50
C LEU A 155 1.23 -21.74 -11.00
N ASN A 156 1.26 -22.71 -11.91
CA ASN A 156 1.76 -24.06 -11.64
C ASN A 156 3.28 -24.18 -11.92
N ASP A 157 3.87 -25.37 -11.70
CA ASP A 157 5.31 -25.63 -11.93
C ASP A 157 5.75 -25.43 -13.40
N ARG A 158 4.79 -25.43 -14.33
CA ARG A 158 5.03 -25.19 -15.76
C ARG A 158 4.88 -23.70 -16.15
N GLY A 159 4.54 -22.84 -15.20
CA GLY A 159 4.29 -21.42 -15.44
C GLY A 159 2.97 -21.13 -16.16
N GLU A 160 1.99 -22.04 -16.05
CA GLU A 160 0.64 -21.89 -16.59
C GLU A 160 -0.32 -21.43 -15.48
N LEU A 161 -1.38 -20.72 -15.89
CA LEU A 161 -2.37 -20.16 -14.97
C LEU A 161 -3.27 -21.24 -14.36
N THR A 162 -3.32 -21.30 -13.03
CA THR A 162 -4.17 -22.24 -12.28
C THR A 162 -5.63 -21.76 -12.23
N LYS A 163 -6.57 -22.59 -11.75
CA LYS A 163 -7.96 -22.16 -11.49
C LYS A 163 -8.00 -20.97 -10.53
N LEU A 164 -7.14 -21.00 -9.51
CA LEU A 164 -6.98 -19.88 -8.58
C LEU A 164 -6.45 -18.63 -9.30
N GLY A 165 -5.40 -18.77 -10.12
CA GLY A 165 -4.84 -17.65 -10.87
C GLY A 165 -5.85 -17.00 -11.82
N ARG A 166 -6.73 -17.80 -12.45
CA ARG A 166 -7.84 -17.27 -13.27
C ARG A 166 -8.81 -16.43 -12.43
N ARG A 167 -9.25 -16.94 -11.28
CA ARG A 167 -10.11 -16.18 -10.35
C ARG A 167 -9.41 -14.90 -9.88
N MET A 168 -8.10 -14.94 -9.62
CA MET A 168 -7.33 -13.78 -9.18
C MET A 168 -7.26 -12.68 -10.26
N ALA A 169 -7.18 -13.06 -11.54
CA ALA A 169 -7.07 -12.14 -12.66
C ALA A 169 -8.36 -11.35 -12.96
N GLU A 170 -9.52 -11.81 -12.45
CA GLU A 170 -10.80 -11.09 -12.58
C GLU A 170 -10.87 -9.84 -11.67
N PHE A 171 -10.05 -9.80 -10.62
CA PHE A 171 -10.00 -8.67 -9.70
C PHE A 171 -8.98 -7.62 -10.18
N PRO A 172 -9.34 -6.32 -10.23
CA PRO A 172 -8.42 -5.22 -10.57
C PRO A 172 -7.55 -4.83 -9.36
N LEU A 173 -7.02 -5.82 -8.65
CA LEU A 173 -6.25 -5.66 -7.42
C LEU A 173 -4.81 -6.20 -7.61
N ASP A 174 -3.94 -5.89 -6.66
CA ASP A 174 -2.65 -6.58 -6.56
C ASP A 174 -2.87 -8.08 -6.33
N PRO A 175 -2.07 -8.98 -6.94
CA PRO A 175 -2.23 -10.43 -6.75
C PRO A 175 -2.28 -10.88 -5.28
N MET A 176 -1.56 -10.22 -4.35
CA MET A 176 -1.63 -10.55 -2.92
C MET A 176 -3.00 -10.24 -2.33
N LEU A 177 -3.60 -9.11 -2.71
CA LEU A 177 -4.95 -8.73 -2.28
C LEU A 177 -6.00 -9.66 -2.88
N SER A 178 -5.92 -9.96 -4.19
CA SER A 178 -6.83 -10.90 -4.84
C SER A 178 -6.77 -12.28 -4.18
N LYS A 179 -5.58 -12.74 -3.81
CA LYS A 179 -5.39 -14.00 -3.09
C LYS A 179 -6.04 -13.97 -1.69
N ALA A 180 -5.91 -12.86 -0.96
CA ALA A 180 -6.52 -12.71 0.36
C ALA A 180 -8.06 -12.77 0.28
N VAL A 181 -8.67 -12.11 -0.71
CA VAL A 181 -10.12 -12.19 -0.96
C VAL A 181 -10.54 -13.63 -1.26
N LEU A 182 -9.86 -14.32 -2.16
CA LEU A 182 -10.21 -15.71 -2.48
C LEU A 182 -9.98 -16.69 -1.32
N ALA A 183 -8.97 -16.45 -0.48
CA ALA A 183 -8.69 -17.28 0.69
C ALA A 183 -9.74 -17.10 1.80
N SER A 184 -10.40 -15.93 1.85
CA SER A 184 -11.43 -15.63 2.85
C SER A 184 -12.67 -16.54 2.76
N GLU A 185 -12.90 -17.16 1.60
CA GLU A 185 -13.92 -18.20 1.40
C GLU A 185 -13.68 -19.41 2.33
N LYS A 186 -12.42 -19.84 2.48
CA LYS A 186 -12.05 -20.99 3.34
C LYS A 186 -12.25 -20.70 4.83
N TYR A 187 -12.00 -19.46 5.24
CA TYR A 187 -12.08 -19.01 6.64
C TYR A 187 -13.41 -18.32 6.96
N LYS A 188 -14.37 -18.33 6.02
CA LYS A 188 -15.71 -17.77 6.17
C LYS A 188 -15.73 -16.31 6.64
N CYS A 189 -14.89 -15.46 6.06
CA CYS A 189 -14.76 -14.04 6.47
C CYS A 189 -14.72 -13.06 5.28
N VAL A 190 -15.44 -13.40 4.21
CA VAL A 190 -15.40 -12.69 2.94
C VAL A 190 -15.81 -11.22 3.09
N SER A 191 -16.94 -10.94 3.74
CA SER A 191 -17.44 -9.57 3.91
C SER A 191 -16.46 -8.65 4.66
N GLN A 192 -15.82 -9.16 5.71
CA GLN A 192 -14.81 -8.42 6.47
C GLN A 192 -13.52 -8.22 5.66
N VAL A 193 -13.07 -9.22 4.92
CA VAL A 193 -11.87 -9.12 4.08
C VAL A 193 -12.10 -8.15 2.91
N LEU A 194 -13.28 -8.14 2.29
CA LEU A 194 -13.63 -7.16 1.25
C LEU A 194 -13.55 -5.72 1.78
N SER A 195 -14.12 -5.46 2.95
CA SER A 195 -14.05 -4.15 3.61
C SER A 195 -12.61 -3.74 3.92
N THR A 196 -11.79 -4.69 4.42
CA THR A 196 -10.37 -4.47 4.72
C THR A 196 -9.57 -4.16 3.45
N VAL A 197 -9.77 -4.95 2.38
CA VAL A 197 -9.10 -4.80 1.08
C VAL A 197 -9.49 -3.47 0.41
N ALA A 198 -10.76 -3.09 0.49
CA ALA A 198 -11.23 -1.80 -0.01
C ALA A 198 -10.54 -0.64 0.72
N MET A 199 -10.39 -0.73 2.04
CA MET A 199 -9.69 0.25 2.86
C MET A 199 -8.18 0.31 2.57
N LEU A 200 -7.52 -0.85 2.37
CA LEU A 200 -6.10 -0.92 2.01
C LEU A 200 -5.82 -0.39 0.60
N SER A 201 -6.78 -0.53 -0.31
CA SER A 201 -6.69 -0.01 -1.69
C SER A 201 -6.73 1.52 -1.77
N LEU A 202 -7.09 2.19 -0.67
CA LEU A 202 -6.96 3.63 -0.53
C LEU A 202 -5.48 3.96 -0.31
N GLY A 203 -4.77 4.30 -1.39
CA GLY A 203 -3.35 4.70 -1.35
C GLY A 203 -3.03 6.01 -0.58
N ALA A 204 -3.88 6.43 0.36
CA ALA A 204 -3.71 7.59 1.23
C ALA A 204 -4.14 7.26 2.67
N SER A 205 -3.58 7.99 3.64
CA SER A 205 -4.00 7.85 5.04
C SER A 205 -5.45 8.31 5.21
N ILE A 206 -6.31 7.39 5.65
CA ILE A 206 -7.73 7.65 5.96
C ILE A 206 -7.85 8.58 7.18
N PHE A 207 -6.98 8.37 8.17
CA PHE A 207 -6.91 9.19 9.37
C PHE A 207 -6.20 10.51 9.06
N TYR A 208 -6.89 11.61 9.35
CA TYR A 208 -6.39 12.97 9.25
C TYR A 208 -5.85 13.44 10.61
N ARG A 209 -4.62 13.99 10.62
CA ARG A 209 -3.96 14.42 11.85
C ARG A 209 -3.60 15.91 11.78
N PRO A 210 -4.51 16.83 12.16
CA PRO A 210 -4.20 18.25 12.30
C PRO A 210 -3.05 18.46 13.28
N LYS A 211 -2.15 19.41 13.01
CA LYS A 211 -1.01 19.70 13.90
C LYS A 211 -1.46 20.24 15.26
N ASP A 212 -2.52 21.05 15.27
CA ASP A 212 -3.14 21.66 16.43
C ASP A 212 -3.95 20.67 17.28
N LYS A 213 -4.49 19.61 16.67
CA LYS A 213 -5.33 18.60 17.34
C LYS A 213 -4.73 17.19 17.28
N ALA A 214 -3.41 17.11 17.21
CA ALA A 214 -2.69 15.85 17.03
C ALA A 214 -3.04 14.80 18.09
N ILE A 215 -3.08 15.20 19.37
CA ILE A 215 -3.39 14.30 20.49
C ILE A 215 -4.83 13.75 20.38
N HIS A 216 -5.80 14.60 20.06
CA HIS A 216 -7.21 14.19 19.92
C HIS A 216 -7.40 13.22 18.74
N ALA A 217 -6.73 13.49 17.61
CA ALA A 217 -6.75 12.61 16.44
C ALA A 217 -6.09 11.25 16.74
N ASP A 218 -4.99 11.23 17.50
CA ASP A 218 -4.32 9.99 17.90
C ASP A 218 -5.20 9.18 18.87
N THR A 219 -5.87 9.83 19.83
CA THR A 219 -6.83 9.17 20.74
C THR A 219 -8.02 8.59 19.98
N ALA A 220 -8.64 9.36 19.07
CA ALA A 220 -9.74 8.88 18.24
C ALA A 220 -9.33 7.67 17.39
N ARG A 221 -8.11 7.68 16.85
CA ARG A 221 -7.58 6.54 16.10
C ARG A 221 -7.38 5.30 16.97
N MET A 222 -6.90 5.47 18.21
CA MET A 222 -6.70 4.36 19.14
C MET A 222 -8.01 3.71 19.58
N GLN A 223 -9.17 4.38 19.48
CA GLN A 223 -10.47 3.77 19.75
C GLN A 223 -10.77 2.60 18.80
N PHE A 224 -10.28 2.64 17.56
CA PHE A 224 -10.41 1.56 16.60
C PHE A 224 -9.42 0.42 16.83
N ALA A 225 -8.38 0.63 17.65
CA ALA A 225 -7.42 -0.41 17.94
C ALA A 225 -8.07 -1.46 18.86
N ILE A 226 -7.97 -2.73 18.45
CA ILE A 226 -8.35 -3.89 19.27
C ILE A 226 -7.07 -4.63 19.62
N GLN A 227 -6.99 -5.15 20.85
CA GLN A 227 -5.90 -6.02 21.27
C GLN A 227 -5.77 -7.21 20.30
N GLY A 228 -4.58 -7.39 19.73
CA GLY A 228 -4.33 -8.46 18.76
C GLY A 228 -4.86 -8.23 17.34
N GLY A 229 -5.47 -7.07 17.02
CA GLY A 229 -5.99 -6.79 15.67
C GLY A 229 -5.00 -6.05 14.75
N GLY A 230 -4.19 -5.13 15.30
CA GLY A 230 -3.30 -4.29 14.51
C GLY A 230 -4.02 -3.28 13.60
N ASP A 231 -3.29 -2.72 12.63
CA ASP A 231 -3.78 -1.66 11.75
C ASP A 231 -4.89 -2.15 10.81
N MET A 232 -4.75 -3.35 10.24
CA MET A 232 -5.70 -3.85 9.25
C MET A 232 -7.10 -4.07 9.84
N ILE A 233 -7.15 -4.56 11.10
CA ILE A 233 -8.41 -4.71 11.83
C ILE A 233 -8.94 -3.35 12.30
N ALA A 234 -8.07 -2.40 12.66
CA ALA A 234 -8.49 -1.04 12.97
C ALA A 234 -9.14 -0.35 11.74
N LEU A 235 -8.64 -0.62 10.53
CA LEU A 235 -9.26 -0.15 9.29
C LEU A 235 -10.63 -0.79 9.03
N LEU A 236 -10.75 -2.10 9.27
CA LEU A 236 -12.02 -2.81 9.19
C LEU A 236 -13.05 -2.19 10.15
N ARG A 237 -12.68 -2.05 11.43
CA ARG A 237 -13.56 -1.49 12.46
C ARG A 237 -13.98 -0.06 12.13
N CYS A 238 -13.05 0.76 11.64
CA CYS A 238 -13.35 2.10 11.16
C CYS A 238 -14.42 2.09 10.04
N TYR A 239 -14.37 1.12 9.13
CA TYR A 239 -15.38 0.99 8.08
C TYR A 239 -16.73 0.49 8.63
N SER A 240 -16.71 -0.53 9.49
CA SER A 240 -17.92 -1.09 10.12
C SER A 240 -18.67 -0.07 10.96
N GLU A 241 -17.97 0.64 11.87
CA GLU A 241 -18.59 1.68 12.69
C GLU A 241 -19.14 2.83 11.84
N TRP A 242 -18.47 3.18 10.73
CA TRP A 242 -19.01 4.19 9.80
C TRP A 242 -20.29 3.72 9.10
N ALA A 243 -20.36 2.45 8.72
CA ALA A 243 -21.53 1.84 8.10
C ALA A 243 -22.71 1.76 9.08
N GLU A 244 -22.45 1.42 10.35
CA GLU A 244 -23.43 1.42 11.44
C GLU A 244 -23.98 2.83 11.73
N ASN A 245 -23.14 3.86 11.61
CA ASN A 245 -23.54 5.26 11.74
C ASN A 245 -24.10 5.85 10.43
N GLU A 246 -24.76 5.03 9.62
CA GLU A 246 -25.46 5.42 8.38
C GLU A 246 -24.59 6.24 7.40
N TYR A 247 -23.29 5.95 7.35
CA TYR A 247 -22.34 6.67 6.50
C TYR A 247 -22.22 8.17 6.81
N SER A 248 -22.43 8.56 8.07
CA SER A 248 -22.50 9.95 8.50
C SER A 248 -21.21 10.75 8.26
N ALA A 249 -21.39 11.94 7.66
CA ALA A 249 -20.32 12.92 7.49
C ALA A 249 -19.89 13.57 8.81
N ILE A 250 -20.81 13.65 9.78
CA ILE A 250 -20.56 14.25 11.10
C ILE A 250 -19.66 13.33 11.90
N TRP A 251 -19.99 12.03 11.92
CA TRP A 251 -19.17 10.99 12.56
C TRP A 251 -17.73 11.00 12.04
N CYS A 252 -17.54 11.09 10.71
CA CYS A 252 -16.20 11.20 10.12
C CYS A 252 -15.41 12.41 10.65
N ARG A 253 -16.07 13.56 10.86
CA ARG A 253 -15.40 14.77 11.37
C ARG A 253 -15.00 14.64 12.83
N GLU A 254 -15.83 14.01 13.65
CA GLU A 254 -15.57 13.80 15.07
C GLU A 254 -14.41 12.82 15.29
N HIS A 255 -14.32 11.78 14.46
CA HIS A 255 -13.26 10.77 14.51
C HIS A 255 -12.01 11.11 13.68
N TYR A 256 -11.92 12.33 13.13
CA TYR A 256 -10.79 12.78 12.29
C TYR A 256 -10.53 11.90 11.06
N ILE A 257 -11.60 11.44 10.40
CA ILE A 257 -11.54 10.59 9.21
C ILE A 257 -11.90 11.39 7.95
N GLN A 258 -11.18 11.10 6.86
CA GLN A 258 -11.49 11.67 5.56
C GLN A 258 -12.70 10.98 4.92
N ILE A 259 -13.86 11.64 4.97
CA ILE A 259 -15.13 11.13 4.40
C ILE A 259 -15.00 10.65 2.95
N LYS A 260 -14.24 11.35 2.10
CA LYS A 260 -14.10 10.99 0.68
C LYS A 260 -13.31 9.71 0.46
N SER A 261 -12.34 9.46 1.34
CA SER A 261 -11.58 8.23 1.32
C SER A 261 -12.50 7.06 1.68
N LEU A 262 -13.38 7.22 2.67
CA LEU A 262 -14.39 6.22 3.04
C LEU A 262 -15.46 6.00 1.95
N GLN A 263 -15.98 7.07 1.34
CA GLN A 263 -16.90 6.96 0.20
C GLN A 263 -16.26 6.19 -0.95
N LYS A 264 -15.00 6.49 -1.29
CA LYS A 264 -14.26 5.73 -2.30
C LYS A 264 -14.03 4.28 -1.87
N ALA A 265 -13.80 4.01 -0.59
CA ALA A 265 -13.69 2.65 -0.06
C ALA A 265 -14.98 1.87 -0.30
N ARG A 266 -16.13 2.51 -0.03
CA ARG A 266 -17.45 1.93 -0.29
C ARG A 266 -17.65 1.62 -1.77
N ASP A 267 -17.34 2.56 -2.66
CA ASP A 267 -17.42 2.34 -4.10
C ASP A 267 -16.55 1.16 -4.55
N ILE A 268 -15.33 1.05 -4.02
CA ILE A 268 -14.42 -0.09 -4.29
C ILE A 268 -15.02 -1.38 -3.74
N ARG A 269 -15.56 -1.38 -2.52
CA ARG A 269 -16.17 -2.55 -1.89
C ARG A 269 -17.36 -3.06 -2.71
N GLU A 270 -18.27 -2.18 -3.12
CA GLU A 270 -19.43 -2.51 -3.96
C GLU A 270 -18.98 -3.10 -5.32
N GLN A 271 -17.92 -2.55 -5.92
CA GLN A 271 -17.33 -3.12 -7.13
C GLN A 271 -16.74 -4.51 -6.90
N LEU A 272 -16.06 -4.73 -5.77
CA LEU A 272 -15.49 -6.03 -5.43
C LEU A 272 -16.57 -7.09 -5.14
N GLU A 273 -17.68 -6.71 -4.50
CA GLU A 273 -18.85 -7.59 -4.29
C GLU A 273 -19.39 -8.09 -5.64
N GLY A 274 -19.61 -7.18 -6.60
CA GLY A 274 -20.07 -7.57 -7.94
C GLY A 274 -19.05 -8.41 -8.73
N LEU A 275 -17.76 -8.35 -8.39
CA LEU A 275 -16.74 -9.24 -8.96
C LEU A 275 -16.68 -10.60 -8.25
N CYS A 276 -16.97 -10.66 -6.94
CA CYS A 276 -17.10 -11.91 -6.20
C CYS A 276 -18.17 -12.83 -6.81
N ASP A 277 -19.30 -12.26 -7.25
CA ASP A 277 -20.35 -13.01 -7.93
C ASP A 277 -19.84 -13.69 -9.22
N ARG A 278 -18.94 -13.04 -9.97
CA ARG A 278 -18.36 -13.59 -11.21
C ARG A 278 -17.39 -14.74 -10.94
N VAL A 279 -16.70 -14.70 -9.81
CA VAL A 279 -15.74 -15.74 -9.41
C VAL A 279 -16.37 -16.80 -8.51
N GLU A 280 -17.70 -16.79 -8.36
CA GLU A 280 -18.47 -17.72 -7.52
C GLU A 280 -17.99 -17.71 -6.06
N VAL A 281 -17.67 -16.53 -5.51
CA VAL A 281 -17.41 -16.33 -4.08
C VAL A 281 -18.64 -15.70 -3.46
N ASP A 282 -19.22 -16.35 -2.45
CA ASP A 282 -20.31 -15.78 -1.67
C ASP A 282 -19.79 -14.61 -0.80
N HIS A 283 -20.19 -13.40 -1.15
CA HIS A 283 -19.74 -12.17 -0.49
C HIS A 283 -20.48 -11.88 0.83
N GLU A 284 -21.61 -12.55 1.09
CA GLU A 284 -22.41 -12.38 2.31
C GLU A 284 -21.81 -13.17 3.49
N VAL A 285 -20.89 -14.10 3.22
CA VAL A 285 -20.23 -14.89 4.26
C VAL A 285 -19.42 -13.98 5.18
N ALA A 286 -19.90 -13.82 6.40
CA ALA A 286 -19.26 -13.06 7.45
C ALA A 286 -18.77 -13.99 8.57
N ALA A 287 -17.59 -13.68 9.10
CA ALA A 287 -17.08 -14.33 10.31
C ALA A 287 -17.98 -14.00 11.51
N GLU A 288 -17.95 -14.87 12.53
CA GLU A 288 -18.60 -14.60 13.82
C GLU A 288 -18.08 -13.30 14.43
N GLU A 289 -18.93 -12.62 15.23
CA GLU A 289 -18.54 -11.42 15.95
C GLU A 289 -17.30 -11.70 16.81
N ASN A 290 -16.22 -10.95 16.56
CA ASN A 290 -14.90 -11.06 17.19
C ASN A 290 -13.94 -12.17 16.69
N ASP A 291 -14.25 -12.89 15.61
CA ASP A 291 -13.27 -13.81 15.01
C ASP A 291 -12.22 -13.07 14.15
N ILE A 292 -11.32 -12.39 14.86
CA ILE A 292 -10.17 -11.69 14.28
C ILE A 292 -9.19 -12.68 13.63
N SER A 293 -9.08 -13.90 14.17
CA SER A 293 -8.13 -14.91 13.72
C SER A 293 -8.41 -15.34 12.28
N SER A 294 -9.67 -15.62 11.94
CA SER A 294 -10.06 -16.00 10.57
C SER A 294 -9.80 -14.90 9.54
N ILE A 295 -10.01 -13.64 9.92
CA ILE A 295 -9.72 -12.48 9.07
C ILE A 295 -8.21 -12.37 8.82
N LEU A 296 -7.41 -12.43 9.90
CA LEU A 296 -5.96 -12.33 9.81
C LEU A 296 -5.33 -13.52 9.10
N LYS A 297 -5.86 -14.74 9.24
CA LYS A 297 -5.43 -15.92 8.47
C LYS A 297 -5.68 -15.72 6.96
N SER A 298 -6.82 -15.17 6.59
CA SER A 298 -7.16 -14.90 5.19
C SER A 298 -6.25 -13.85 4.56
N ILE A 299 -5.98 -12.77 5.29
CA ILE A 299 -5.01 -11.75 4.89
C ILE A 299 -3.61 -12.37 4.79
N THR A 300 -3.21 -13.17 5.78
CA THR A 300 -1.92 -13.87 5.78
C THR A 300 -1.80 -14.81 4.57
N ALA A 301 -2.88 -15.43 4.09
CA ALA A 301 -2.86 -16.24 2.87
C ALA A 301 -2.53 -15.46 1.58
N GLY A 302 -2.79 -14.15 1.54
CA GLY A 302 -2.32 -13.27 0.48
C GLY A 302 -0.94 -12.67 0.74
N PHE A 303 -0.67 -12.31 2.00
CA PHE A 303 0.51 -11.54 2.41
C PHE A 303 1.58 -12.35 3.13
N PHE A 304 1.57 -13.69 3.04
CA PHE A 304 2.58 -14.53 3.68
C PHE A 304 3.99 -14.22 3.16
N TYR A 305 4.15 -13.58 2.00
CA TYR A 305 5.44 -13.10 1.50
C TYR A 305 5.97 -11.90 2.30
N HIS A 306 5.07 -11.12 2.90
CA HIS A 306 5.30 -9.88 3.64
C HIS A 306 5.18 -10.12 5.15
N THR A 307 6.08 -10.93 5.68
CA THR A 307 6.14 -11.25 7.11
C THR A 307 7.43 -10.75 7.74
N ALA A 308 7.32 -10.34 8.99
CA ALA A 308 8.44 -9.92 9.82
C ALA A 308 8.35 -10.56 11.20
N LYS A 309 9.50 -10.89 11.77
CA LYS A 309 9.63 -11.46 13.12
C LYS A 309 10.41 -10.51 14.02
N LEU A 310 10.06 -10.49 15.30
CA LEU A 310 10.76 -9.70 16.30
C LEU A 310 12.09 -10.37 16.66
N GLY A 311 13.18 -9.68 16.39
CA GLY A 311 14.54 -10.08 16.75
C GLY A 311 14.83 -9.91 18.24
N LYS A 312 15.91 -10.55 18.71
CA LYS A 312 16.35 -10.47 20.12
C LYS A 312 16.75 -9.05 20.56
N ALA A 313 17.17 -8.23 19.61
CA ALA A 313 17.55 -6.84 19.83
C ALA A 313 16.34 -5.88 19.92
N GLY A 314 15.11 -6.38 19.77
CA GLY A 314 13.89 -5.57 19.77
C GLY A 314 13.54 -4.93 18.42
N GLU A 315 14.30 -5.22 17.36
CA GLU A 315 14.02 -4.80 15.98
C GLU A 315 13.33 -5.93 15.20
N TYR A 316 12.49 -5.59 14.22
CA TYR A 316 11.87 -6.60 13.36
C TYR A 316 12.78 -6.94 12.19
N GLU A 317 12.75 -8.21 11.77
CA GLU A 317 13.48 -8.70 10.61
C GLU A 317 12.53 -9.43 9.65
N THR A 318 12.67 -9.17 8.36
CA THR A 318 11.97 -9.95 7.32
C THR A 318 12.47 -11.39 7.29
N VAL A 319 11.58 -12.36 7.10
CA VAL A 319 11.93 -13.77 7.31
C VAL A 319 12.95 -14.29 6.30
N LYS A 320 12.74 -14.03 4.99
CA LYS A 320 13.62 -14.53 3.92
C LYS A 320 14.86 -13.68 3.69
N GLN A 321 14.72 -12.36 3.66
CA GLN A 321 15.84 -11.45 3.35
C GLN A 321 16.66 -11.06 4.59
N ARG A 322 16.16 -11.34 5.81
CA ARG A 322 16.78 -10.92 7.09
C ARG A 322 17.13 -9.43 7.13
N LYS A 323 16.30 -8.61 6.50
CA LYS A 323 16.42 -7.16 6.54
C LYS A 323 15.72 -6.61 7.77
N THR A 324 16.40 -5.71 8.47
CA THR A 324 15.84 -4.96 9.58
C THR A 324 14.78 -3.98 9.07
N VAL A 325 13.58 -4.10 9.60
CA VAL A 325 12.42 -3.28 9.27
C VAL A 325 11.78 -2.76 10.55
N TYR A 326 11.10 -1.63 10.47
CA TYR A 326 10.50 -0.96 11.64
C TYR A 326 9.00 -0.78 11.45
N ILE A 327 8.21 -0.86 12.52
CA ILE A 327 6.80 -0.48 12.45
C ILE A 327 6.72 1.02 12.17
N HIS A 328 5.92 1.41 11.17
CA HIS A 328 5.74 2.83 10.86
C HIS A 328 5.12 3.58 12.06
N PRO A 329 5.58 4.79 12.41
CA PRO A 329 5.10 5.52 13.59
C PRO A 329 3.60 5.85 13.60
N SER A 330 2.94 5.77 12.43
CA SER A 330 1.49 5.96 12.34
C SER A 330 0.68 4.70 12.68
N SER A 331 1.32 3.56 12.91
CA SER A 331 0.63 2.31 13.23
C SER A 331 0.05 2.36 14.63
N VAL A 332 -1.08 1.68 14.84
CA VAL A 332 -1.63 1.44 16.20
C VAL A 332 -0.73 0.53 17.03
N LEU A 333 0.16 -0.25 16.38
CA LEU A 333 1.15 -1.11 17.04
C LEU A 333 2.52 -0.43 17.21
N ALA A 334 2.64 0.86 16.88
CA ALA A 334 3.89 1.57 17.05
C ALA A 334 4.23 1.64 18.55
N PRO A 335 5.47 1.30 18.96
CA PRO A 335 5.87 1.38 20.36
C PRO A 335 5.75 2.83 20.83
N LYS A 336 4.90 3.07 21.83
CA LYS A 336 4.80 4.37 22.48
C LYS A 336 6.10 4.58 23.25
N LYS A 337 6.75 5.73 23.03
CA LYS A 337 7.82 6.16 23.95
C LYS A 337 7.19 6.23 25.34
N ALA A 338 7.83 5.61 26.33
CA ALA A 338 7.46 5.80 27.73
C ALA A 338 7.34 7.32 27.94
N LYS A 339 6.16 7.78 28.36
CA LYS A 339 6.07 9.13 28.91
C LYS A 339 6.89 9.10 30.19
N ASP A 340 7.76 10.10 30.38
CA ASP A 340 8.57 10.28 31.59
C ASP A 340 7.73 10.73 32.80
N ASP A 341 6.45 10.36 32.88
CA ASP A 341 5.55 10.82 33.94
C ASP A 341 4.96 9.63 34.71
N ASP A 342 5.05 9.75 36.03
CA ASP A 342 4.64 8.85 37.11
C ASP A 342 3.15 8.44 37.05
N ASP A 343 2.75 7.64 36.07
CA ASP A 343 1.45 6.95 36.06
C ASP A 343 1.73 5.43 36.05
N ASP A 344 1.71 4.86 37.26
CA ASP A 344 1.81 3.44 37.50
C ASP A 344 0.69 2.66 36.77
N ASP A 345 1.07 1.51 36.22
CA ASP A 345 0.22 0.32 36.00
C ASP A 345 -0.29 -0.04 34.58
N ILE A 346 0.20 0.59 33.49
CA ILE A 346 0.09 0.00 32.14
C ILE A 346 1.44 0.11 31.41
N GLY A 347 2.30 -0.90 31.61
CA GLY A 347 3.53 -1.05 30.83
C GLY A 347 3.24 -1.08 29.32
N PRO A 348 4.23 -0.76 28.46
CA PRO A 348 4.02 -0.79 27.01
C PRO A 348 3.55 -2.19 26.59
N ASP A 349 2.46 -2.26 25.81
CA ASP A 349 1.96 -3.53 25.28
C ASP A 349 3.11 -4.32 24.66
N PRO A 350 3.25 -5.61 25.02
CA PRO A 350 4.34 -6.42 24.50
C PRO A 350 4.26 -6.48 22.98
N LEU A 351 5.35 -6.09 22.31
CA LEU A 351 5.42 -6.13 20.86
C LEU A 351 5.16 -7.56 20.36
N PRO A 352 4.25 -7.73 19.38
CA PRO A 352 3.91 -9.05 18.86
C PRO A 352 5.14 -9.71 18.22
N PRO A 353 5.37 -11.01 18.46
CA PRO A 353 6.57 -11.69 17.95
C PRO A 353 6.58 -11.81 16.43
N TRP A 354 5.40 -11.87 15.80
CA TRP A 354 5.24 -12.02 14.36
C TRP A 354 4.23 -11.02 13.83
N LEU A 355 4.56 -10.43 12.69
CA LEU A 355 3.73 -9.46 11.98
C LEU A 355 3.62 -9.82 10.51
N VAL A 356 2.43 -9.59 9.95
CA VAL A 356 2.22 -9.40 8.52
C VAL A 356 2.09 -7.91 8.22
N TYR A 357 2.60 -7.46 7.07
CA TYR A 357 2.52 -6.06 6.65
C TYR A 357 1.99 -5.94 5.21
N PHE A 358 1.32 -4.82 4.92
CA PHE A 358 0.79 -4.57 3.57
C PHE A 358 1.89 -4.14 2.60
N GLU A 359 2.63 -3.08 2.96
CA GLU A 359 3.69 -2.50 2.13
C GLU A 359 4.90 -2.12 2.98
N LEU A 360 6.07 -2.08 2.34
CA LEU A 360 7.27 -1.44 2.87
C LEU A 360 7.41 -0.05 2.26
N ALA A 361 7.64 0.94 3.11
CA ALA A 361 7.90 2.31 2.70
C ALA A 361 9.30 2.73 3.14
N PHE A 362 10.13 3.12 2.18
CA PHE A 362 11.44 3.71 2.46
C PHE A 362 11.33 5.23 2.62
N THR A 363 11.74 5.75 3.78
CA THR A 363 11.92 7.19 4.01
C THR A 363 13.35 7.46 4.49
N THR A 364 13.58 7.38 5.79
CA THR A 364 14.91 7.39 6.42
C THR A 364 15.34 5.97 6.80
N LYS A 365 14.38 5.12 7.14
CA LYS A 365 14.50 3.69 7.41
C LYS A 365 13.43 2.94 6.62
N GLU A 366 13.56 1.62 6.56
CA GLU A 366 12.54 0.74 5.99
C GLU A 366 11.40 0.57 7.01
N TYR A 367 10.24 1.15 6.71
CA TYR A 367 9.07 1.09 7.58
C TYR A 367 7.99 0.17 7.00
N MET A 368 7.50 -0.76 7.81
CA MET A 368 6.31 -1.56 7.55
C MET A 368 5.04 -0.72 7.80
N ARG A 369 4.12 -0.73 6.84
CA ARG A 369 2.83 -0.03 6.95
C ARG A 369 1.67 -1.01 6.94
N GLN A 370 0.60 -0.62 7.64
CA GLN A 370 -0.60 -1.42 7.85
C GLN A 370 -0.22 -2.81 8.36
N VAL A 371 0.27 -2.87 9.59
CA VAL A 371 0.76 -4.13 10.19
C VAL A 371 -0.35 -4.83 10.96
N ALA A 372 -0.35 -6.16 10.97
CA ALA A 372 -1.21 -6.96 11.83
C ALA A 372 -0.43 -8.10 12.48
N PRO A 373 -0.70 -8.44 13.75
CA PRO A 373 -0.03 -9.54 14.43
C PRO A 373 -0.54 -10.88 13.90
N ILE A 374 0.34 -11.87 13.84
CA ILE A 374 -0.02 -13.22 13.38
C ILE A 374 0.60 -14.26 14.30
N GLU A 375 0.07 -15.48 14.27
CA GLU A 375 0.74 -16.62 14.89
C GLU A 375 1.69 -17.29 13.88
N SER A 376 2.85 -17.73 14.37
CA SER A 376 3.86 -18.39 13.54
C SER A 376 3.35 -19.70 12.93
N SER A 377 2.52 -20.45 13.65
CA SER A 377 1.87 -21.68 13.19
C SER A 377 1.06 -21.51 11.90
N TRP A 378 0.43 -20.34 11.71
CA TRP A 378 -0.38 -20.07 10.52
C TRP A 378 0.46 -20.04 9.25
N LEU A 379 1.72 -19.63 9.32
CA LEU A 379 2.61 -19.60 8.16
C LEU A 379 2.89 -21.00 7.60
N LEU A 380 3.00 -21.99 8.50
CA LEU A 380 3.19 -23.40 8.13
C LEU A 380 1.88 -24.03 7.61
N GLU A 381 0.72 -23.62 8.15
CA GLU A 381 -0.59 -24.08 7.66
C GLU A 381 -0.91 -23.52 6.27
N ILE A 382 -0.65 -22.23 6.06
CA ILE A 382 -1.07 -21.46 4.89
C ILE A 382 -0.12 -21.65 3.71
N ALA A 383 1.18 -21.64 3.96
CA ALA A 383 2.20 -21.69 2.92
C ALA A 383 3.35 -22.66 3.26
N PRO A 384 3.06 -23.98 3.42
CA PRO A 384 4.07 -25.00 3.75
C PRO A 384 5.14 -25.17 2.66
N HIS A 385 4.83 -24.80 1.42
CA HIS A 385 5.79 -24.81 0.31
C HIS A 385 6.81 -23.67 0.41
N TYR A 386 6.46 -22.57 1.09
CA TYR A 386 7.31 -21.40 1.21
C TYR A 386 8.07 -21.34 2.55
N TYR A 387 7.41 -21.71 3.65
CA TYR A 387 7.99 -21.71 5.00
C TYR A 387 8.36 -23.10 5.47
N LYS A 388 9.52 -23.21 6.12
CA LYS A 388 9.98 -24.44 6.80
C LYS A 388 9.95 -24.25 8.32
N GLU A 389 9.77 -25.32 9.07
CA GLU A 389 9.67 -25.28 10.54
C GLU A 389 10.86 -24.53 11.19
N ASN A 390 12.07 -24.77 10.70
CA ASN A 390 13.29 -24.12 11.20
C ASN A 390 13.35 -22.59 10.98
N GLU A 391 12.57 -22.05 10.03
CA GLU A 391 12.48 -20.61 9.77
C GLU A 391 11.43 -19.93 10.66
N VAL A 392 10.43 -20.71 11.09
CA VAL A 392 9.23 -20.28 11.82
C VAL A 392 9.34 -20.54 13.34
N GLU A 393 10.30 -21.39 13.76
CA GLU A 393 10.58 -21.64 15.17
C GLU A 393 10.92 -20.36 15.95
N ASP A 394 10.12 -20.07 16.98
CA ASP A 394 10.40 -18.99 17.91
C ASP A 394 11.67 -19.27 18.73
N ALA A 395 12.60 -18.32 18.77
CA ALA A 395 13.79 -18.46 19.62
C ALA A 395 13.48 -18.64 21.12
N LYS A 396 12.23 -18.36 21.55
CA LYS A 396 11.74 -18.56 22.92
C LYS A 396 11.36 -20.02 23.24
N SER A 397 11.15 -20.88 22.24
CA SER A 397 10.70 -22.27 22.47
C SER A 397 11.84 -23.25 22.78
N LYS A 398 13.12 -22.87 22.58
CA LYS A 398 14.27 -23.65 23.06
C LYS A 398 14.43 -23.51 24.56
N LYS A 399 13.67 -24.29 25.35
CA LYS A 399 14.06 -24.63 26.73
C LYS A 399 15.46 -25.24 26.66
N MET A 400 16.44 -24.59 27.30
CA MET A 400 17.78 -25.13 27.44
C MET A 400 17.69 -26.55 28.01
N PRO A 401 18.41 -27.55 27.46
CA PRO A 401 18.46 -28.86 28.08
C PRO A 401 18.98 -28.68 29.50
N LYS A 402 18.20 -29.11 30.50
CA LYS A 402 18.64 -29.15 31.90
C LYS A 402 19.90 -30.01 31.92
N PHE A 403 21.06 -29.38 32.09
CA PHE A 403 22.31 -30.07 32.37
C PHE A 403 22.11 -30.78 33.71
N ARG A 404 21.79 -32.07 33.63
CA ARG A 404 21.71 -32.94 34.80
C ARG A 404 23.17 -33.25 35.15
N GLY A 405 23.72 -32.45 36.05
CA GLY A 405 25.08 -32.63 36.55
C GLY A 405 25.27 -34.06 37.03
N LYS A 406 26.21 -34.77 36.40
CA LYS A 406 26.74 -36.04 36.87
C LYS A 406 27.93 -35.74 37.77
N ARG A 407 27.71 -35.86 39.08
CA ARG A 407 28.52 -36.53 40.12
C ARG A 407 28.40 -35.79 41.44
#